data_AF-A0A8C0GDS1-F1
#
_entry.id   AF-A0A8C0GDS1-F1
#
_cell.length_a   1.000
_cell.length_b   1.000
_cell.length_c   1.000
_cell.angle_alpha   90.00
_cell.angle_beta   90.00
_cell.angle_gamma   90.00
#
_symmetry.space_group_name_H-M   'P 1'
#
loop_
_entity.id
_entity.type
_entity.pdbx_description
1 polymer ?
#
loop_
_entity_poly.entity_id
_entity_poly.type
_entity_poly.pdbx_seq_one_letter_code
_entity_poly.pdbx_strand_id
1 'polypeptide(L)'
;MVLAQRSWLWLWPLFQMLAAASCGGSAPRLPHFHLFLSRHNDLPWQLLNLFNNRLSVAPANLTLLNNTHTNIPKLRSGHVGGQFWAAYVPCDTQNKDAVKRTLEQIDVIHRMCDKYPETFVCVTDSTGIEDTFREKKVLSLIGVEGGHSMDSSLGTLRMFYRLGVRYMTLSHSCNTPWVDNWLVDTDQEQPVHNGLSQFGKRVVQEMNRLGMLVDLAHVSVQTMEDALEVSKAPVIFSHSSAYELCRSRRNVPDDILRRVNQTGGLVMVNFYNLYVSCNMEAANLSQVADHLDHVKKVAGSAAVGFGGDYDGVPTVPQGLEDVSKYPDLIAELLKRNWTETEVKAALAMNLLRVFRKVEEPPDDEPIAYEELGGQCRTSYGYPARDSGSPPSMLPAALIVPLLYSLPL
;
A
#
# COMPACT_ATOMS: atom_id res chain seq x y z
N MET A 1 48.68 -77.46 0.84
CA MET A 1 48.73 -77.28 2.30
C MET A 1 49.08 -75.84 2.60
N VAL A 2 48.13 -75.14 3.21
CA VAL A 2 48.19 -73.95 4.08
C VAL A 2 49.03 -72.73 3.65
N LEU A 3 48.29 -71.63 3.43
CA LEU A 3 48.42 -70.28 4.02
C LEU A 3 47.17 -69.51 3.54
N ALA A 4 46.58 -68.50 4.17
CA ALA A 4 46.32 -68.09 5.55
C ALA A 4 45.44 -66.81 5.44
N GLN A 5 44.43 -66.69 6.30
CA GLN A 5 43.75 -65.45 6.76
C GLN A 5 43.11 -64.46 5.74
N ARG A 6 41.79 -64.22 5.86
CA ARG A 6 41.22 -63.00 6.51
C ARG A 6 39.69 -62.89 6.34
N SER A 7 39.03 -62.59 7.45
CA SER A 7 37.87 -61.71 7.62
C SER A 7 36.58 -62.00 6.83
N TRP A 8 35.70 -62.79 7.42
CA TRP A 8 34.27 -62.85 7.10
C TRP A 8 33.51 -62.10 8.20
N LEU A 9 32.73 -61.07 7.85
CA LEU A 9 31.54 -60.61 8.58
C LEU A 9 30.88 -59.47 7.79
N TRP A 10 30.29 -59.81 6.64
CA TRP A 10 29.24 -59.04 5.99
C TRP A 10 28.35 -60.07 5.29
N LEU A 11 27.13 -60.28 5.77
CA LEU A 11 25.95 -60.83 5.06
C LEU A 11 24.87 -61.30 6.06
N TRP A 12 23.87 -60.44 6.32
CA TRP A 12 22.41 -60.73 6.36
C TRP A 12 21.67 -59.51 6.95
N PRO A 13 20.45 -59.14 6.51
CA PRO A 13 20.03 -58.82 5.15
C PRO A 13 19.13 -57.55 5.10
N LEU A 14 18.73 -57.21 3.89
CA LEU A 14 17.56 -56.39 3.54
C LEU A 14 16.32 -56.68 4.40
N PHE A 15 15.80 -55.67 5.11
CA PHE A 15 14.37 -55.32 5.21
C PHE A 15 14.22 -54.11 6.15
N GLN A 16 14.23 -52.88 5.61
CA GLN A 16 13.63 -51.65 6.20
C GLN A 16 14.05 -50.40 5.40
N MET A 17 13.61 -50.30 4.16
CA MET A 17 13.89 -49.12 3.32
C MET A 17 12.63 -48.55 2.68
N LEU A 18 11.56 -48.38 3.49
CA LEU A 18 10.32 -47.70 3.08
C LEU A 18 9.57 -46.96 4.21
N ALA A 19 10.20 -46.67 5.36
CA ALA A 19 9.50 -46.01 6.47
C ALA A 19 10.40 -45.03 7.25
N ALA A 20 11.06 -44.09 6.56
CA ALA A 20 11.74 -42.96 7.20
C ALA A 20 11.80 -41.71 6.30
N ALA A 21 10.77 -41.49 5.48
CA ALA A 21 10.62 -40.29 4.64
C ALA A 21 9.39 -39.44 5.03
N SER A 22 8.90 -39.57 6.26
CA SER A 22 7.79 -38.77 6.79
C SER A 22 8.13 -38.28 8.20
N CYS A 23 7.95 -36.97 8.42
CA CYS A 23 8.30 -36.18 9.61
C CYS A 23 9.73 -35.64 9.65
N GLY A 24 9.91 -34.53 8.95
CA GLY A 24 11.11 -33.69 8.97
C GLY A 24 11.00 -32.65 7.86
N GLY A 25 9.90 -31.89 7.85
CA GLY A 25 9.67 -30.83 6.88
C GLY A 25 10.70 -29.72 7.08
N SER A 26 11.80 -29.79 6.36
CA SER A 26 12.64 -28.63 6.11
C SER A 26 11.80 -27.69 5.24
N ALA A 27 11.44 -26.53 5.80
CA ALA A 27 10.85 -25.45 5.02
C ALA A 27 11.74 -25.24 3.78
N PRO A 28 11.17 -25.11 2.56
CA PRO A 28 11.95 -24.79 1.39
C PRO A 28 12.78 -23.54 1.71
N ARG A 29 14.08 -23.56 1.37
CA ARG A 29 14.94 -22.39 1.50
C ARG A 29 14.26 -21.27 0.73
N LEU A 30 13.60 -20.36 1.44
CA LEU A 30 13.03 -19.16 0.86
C LEU A 30 14.18 -18.49 0.10
N PRO A 31 14.02 -18.15 -1.19
CA PRO A 31 14.93 -17.25 -1.89
C PRO A 31 15.21 -16.06 -0.99
N HIS A 32 16.36 -15.43 -1.15
CA HIS A 32 16.80 -14.24 -0.42
C HIS A 32 15.84 -13.04 -0.59
N PHE A 33 14.62 -13.14 -0.06
CA PHE A 33 13.54 -12.18 -0.04
C PHE A 33 13.81 -11.23 1.11
N HIS A 34 14.64 -10.22 0.87
CA HIS A 34 15.05 -9.30 1.92
C HIS A 34 14.06 -8.15 2.13
N LEU A 35 12.98 -8.03 1.32
CA LEU A 35 11.99 -6.95 1.43
C LEU A 35 10.57 -7.50 1.56
N PHE A 36 10.08 -7.60 2.79
CA PHE A 36 8.65 -7.67 3.09
C PHE A 36 8.18 -6.28 3.53
N LEU A 37 7.28 -5.64 2.77
CA LEU A 37 6.62 -4.40 3.18
C LEU A 37 5.23 -4.75 3.74
N SER A 38 5.09 -4.73 5.06
CA SER A 38 3.79 -4.71 5.74
C SER A 38 3.24 -3.29 5.73
N ARG A 39 1.93 -3.13 5.64
CA ARG A 39 1.37 -1.87 5.16
C ARG A 39 0.28 -1.26 6.03
N HIS A 40 -0.12 -1.95 7.10
CA HIS A 40 -0.91 -1.41 8.21
C HIS A 40 -0.57 -2.17 9.49
N ASN A 41 -0.20 -1.44 10.55
CA ASN A 41 0.14 -2.00 11.86
C ASN A 41 -0.04 -0.92 12.94
N ASP A 42 -0.78 -1.28 13.99
CA ASP A 42 -1.24 -0.39 15.06
C ASP A 42 -0.40 -0.46 16.33
N LEU A 43 0.85 -0.90 16.24
CA LEU A 43 1.79 -0.78 17.36
C LEU A 43 1.82 0.64 17.97
N PRO A 44 1.76 1.76 17.21
CA PRO A 44 1.65 3.09 17.80
C PRO A 44 0.41 3.28 18.69
N TRP A 45 -0.72 2.68 18.34
CA TRP A 45 -1.92 2.69 19.17
C TRP A 45 -1.70 1.91 20.48
N GLN A 46 -1.04 0.75 20.42
CA GLN A 46 -0.69 -0.01 21.62
C GLN A 46 0.27 0.75 22.53
N LEU A 47 1.24 1.48 21.97
CA LEU A 47 2.16 2.32 22.74
C LEU A 47 1.44 3.46 23.48
N LEU A 48 0.42 4.05 22.85
CA LEU A 48 -0.46 5.02 23.50
C LEU A 48 -1.29 4.36 24.59
N ASN A 49 -2.01 3.30 24.27
CA ASN A 49 -2.96 2.66 25.16
C ASN A 49 -2.28 2.06 26.41
N LEU A 50 -1.13 1.40 26.25
CA LEU A 50 -0.44 0.71 27.32
C LEU A 50 0.48 1.63 28.13
N PHE A 51 1.11 2.62 27.49
CA PHE A 51 2.22 3.37 28.09
C PHE A 51 2.06 4.89 28.02
N ASN A 52 0.97 5.39 27.43
CA ASN A 52 0.75 6.79 27.13
C ASN A 52 1.94 7.39 26.34
N ASN A 53 2.42 6.66 25.33
CA ASN A 53 3.55 7.02 24.46
C ASN A 53 4.90 7.22 25.15
N ARG A 54 5.04 6.81 26.42
CA ARG A 54 6.30 6.90 27.18
C ARG A 54 7.23 5.75 26.82
N LEU A 55 7.99 5.91 25.74
CA LEU A 55 8.93 4.88 25.26
C LEU A 55 10.05 4.56 26.26
N SER A 56 10.35 5.43 27.23
CA SER A 56 11.44 5.24 28.20
C SER A 56 11.16 4.22 29.30
N VAL A 57 9.89 3.84 29.54
CA VAL A 57 9.55 2.88 30.60
C VAL A 57 9.95 1.46 30.18
N ALA A 58 10.46 0.66 31.13
CA ALA A 58 10.94 -0.69 30.83
C ALA A 58 9.90 -1.60 30.14
N PRO A 59 8.59 -1.58 30.51
CA PRO A 59 7.57 -2.37 29.82
C PRO A 59 7.35 -1.98 28.34
N ALA A 60 7.70 -0.75 27.94
CA ALA A 60 7.57 -0.28 26.55
C ALA A 60 8.79 -0.63 25.68
N ASN A 61 9.75 -1.41 26.22
CA ASN A 61 10.95 -1.76 25.47
C ASN A 61 10.61 -2.73 24.32
N LEU A 62 10.70 -2.25 23.08
CA LEU A 62 10.31 -3.03 21.88
C LEU A 62 11.14 -4.28 21.62
N THR A 63 12.29 -4.46 22.28
CA THR A 63 13.04 -5.73 22.21
C THR A 63 12.49 -6.81 23.14
N LEU A 64 11.72 -6.42 24.16
CA LEU A 64 11.19 -7.30 25.20
C LEU A 64 9.65 -7.30 25.28
N LEU A 65 8.99 -6.36 24.59
CA LEU A 65 7.53 -6.25 24.51
C LEU A 65 6.95 -7.56 23.98
N ASN A 66 6.01 -8.19 24.69
CA ASN A 66 5.51 -9.53 24.35
C ASN A 66 3.99 -9.66 24.32
N ASN A 67 3.27 -8.67 24.83
CA ASN A 67 1.81 -8.62 24.90
C ASN A 67 1.16 -8.01 23.65
N THR A 68 1.94 -7.84 22.58
CA THR A 68 1.55 -7.30 21.28
C THR A 68 1.87 -8.30 20.17
N HIS A 69 1.19 -8.15 19.04
CA HIS A 69 1.53 -8.85 17.80
C HIS A 69 2.89 -8.38 17.26
N THR A 70 3.37 -7.20 17.66
CA THR A 70 4.62 -6.64 17.14
C THR A 70 5.66 -6.37 18.22
N ASN A 71 6.88 -6.84 17.98
CA ASN A 71 8.09 -6.43 18.69
C ASN A 71 9.30 -6.58 17.74
N ILE A 72 10.47 -6.11 18.14
CA ILE A 72 11.68 -6.16 17.29
C ILE A 72 12.07 -7.60 16.91
N PRO A 73 12.22 -8.56 17.86
CA PRO A 73 12.53 -9.95 17.51
C PRO A 73 11.56 -10.60 16.52
N LYS A 74 10.25 -10.35 16.68
CA LYS A 74 9.19 -10.88 15.81
C LYS A 74 9.30 -10.29 14.40
N LEU A 75 9.49 -8.97 14.27
CA LEU A 75 9.69 -8.31 12.97
C LEU A 75 10.89 -8.92 12.22
N ARG A 76 12.00 -9.16 12.92
CA ARG A 76 13.19 -9.80 12.35
C ARG A 76 12.91 -11.23 11.89
N SER A 77 12.22 -12.01 12.72
CA SER A 77 11.87 -13.41 12.43
C SER A 77 10.89 -13.51 11.25
N GLY A 78 9.99 -12.54 11.13
CA GLY A 78 9.06 -12.41 10.01
C GLY A 78 9.66 -11.85 8.73
N HIS A 79 10.96 -11.52 8.73
CA HIS A 79 11.66 -10.90 7.61
C HIS A 79 11.02 -9.58 7.15
N VAL A 80 10.39 -8.84 8.07
CA VAL A 80 9.78 -7.53 7.78
C VAL A 80 10.89 -6.52 7.47
N GLY A 81 10.91 -6.04 6.23
CA GLY A 81 11.89 -5.07 5.72
C GLY A 81 11.35 -3.65 5.65
N GLY A 82 10.03 -3.47 5.70
CA GLY A 82 9.39 -2.18 5.88
C GLY A 82 7.97 -2.29 6.39
N GLN A 83 7.51 -1.21 7.00
CA GLN A 83 6.25 -1.12 7.72
C GLN A 83 5.69 0.29 7.55
N PHE A 84 4.44 0.39 7.11
CA PHE A 84 3.64 1.58 7.42
C PHE A 84 3.06 1.43 8.82
N TRP A 85 3.40 2.35 9.70
CA TRP A 85 2.88 2.45 11.06
C TRP A 85 1.63 3.34 11.05
N ALA A 86 0.54 2.83 11.61
CA ALA A 86 -0.73 3.55 11.67
C ALA A 86 -0.67 4.63 12.76
N ALA A 87 -0.74 5.89 12.34
CA ALA A 87 -1.02 7.04 13.21
C ALA A 87 -2.54 7.16 13.43
N TYR A 88 -3.13 6.11 13.99
CA TYR A 88 -4.57 6.00 14.26
C TYR A 88 -5.00 6.81 15.48
N VAL A 89 -6.19 7.42 15.39
CA VAL A 89 -6.91 8.00 16.53
C VAL A 89 -8.39 7.60 16.48
N PRO A 90 -9.01 7.25 17.63
CA PRO A 90 -10.41 6.84 17.68
C PRO A 90 -11.40 7.85 17.09
N CYS A 91 -12.49 7.34 16.50
CA CYS A 91 -13.53 8.15 15.87
C CYS A 91 -14.20 9.15 16.83
N ASP A 92 -14.28 8.84 18.13
CA ASP A 92 -14.87 9.72 19.13
C ASP A 92 -14.00 10.96 19.45
N THR A 93 -12.79 11.05 18.88
CA THR A 93 -11.91 12.23 18.91
C THR A 93 -12.24 13.25 17.81
N GLN A 94 -13.03 12.87 16.80
CA GLN A 94 -13.50 13.78 15.75
C GLN A 94 -14.27 14.96 16.37
N ASN A 95 -14.03 16.18 15.85
CA ASN A 95 -14.54 17.45 16.41
C ASN A 95 -14.09 17.72 17.87
N LYS A 96 -13.04 17.06 18.35
CA LYS A 96 -12.44 17.25 19.67
C LYS A 96 -10.93 17.47 19.57
N ASP A 97 -10.15 16.42 19.81
CA ASP A 97 -8.70 16.45 19.90
C ASP A 97 -8.01 15.55 18.86
N ALA A 98 -8.73 15.15 17.80
CA ALA A 98 -8.21 14.32 16.71
C ALA A 98 -6.85 14.82 16.17
N VAL A 99 -6.76 16.06 15.72
CA VAL A 99 -5.52 16.64 15.15
C VAL A 99 -4.36 16.53 16.15
N LYS A 100 -4.59 16.90 17.41
CA LYS A 100 -3.58 16.84 18.48
C LYS A 100 -3.08 15.41 18.66
N ARG A 101 -3.99 14.45 18.79
CA ARG A 101 -3.63 13.04 18.98
C ARG A 101 -2.93 12.46 17.77
N THR A 102 -3.34 12.82 16.54
CA THR A 102 -2.65 12.39 15.32
C THR A 102 -1.21 12.89 15.33
N LEU A 103 -0.96 14.14 15.74
CA LEU A 103 0.40 14.67 15.90
C LEU A 103 1.21 13.89 16.96
N GLU A 104 0.59 13.52 18.09
CA GLU A 104 1.24 12.70 19.14
C GLU A 104 1.55 11.28 18.64
N GLN A 105 0.70 10.70 17.78
CA GLN A 105 0.94 9.39 17.16
C GLN A 105 2.03 9.46 16.07
N ILE A 106 2.06 10.52 15.27
CA ILE A 106 3.16 10.78 14.33
C ILE A 106 4.48 10.93 15.11
N ASP A 107 4.47 11.68 16.21
CA ASP A 107 5.63 11.89 17.08
C ASP A 107 6.13 10.58 17.71
N VAL A 108 5.26 9.71 18.22
CA VAL A 108 5.73 8.44 18.81
C VAL A 108 6.37 7.53 17.77
N ILE A 109 5.94 7.57 16.50
CA ILE A 109 6.57 6.82 15.42
C ILE A 109 7.98 7.37 15.13
N HIS A 110 8.15 8.69 15.05
CA HIS A 110 9.48 9.31 14.89
C HIS A 110 10.41 8.96 16.07
N ARG A 111 9.95 9.15 17.31
CA ARG A 111 10.73 8.80 18.50
C ARG A 111 11.04 7.31 18.60
N MET A 112 10.19 6.44 18.06
CA MET A 112 10.46 5.01 17.97
C MET A 112 11.62 4.73 17.01
N CYS A 113 11.65 5.38 15.84
CA CYS A 113 12.79 5.32 14.91
C CYS A 113 14.08 5.80 15.59
N ASP A 114 14.04 6.96 16.25
CA ASP A 114 15.21 7.57 16.90
C ASP A 114 15.75 6.74 18.07
N LYS A 115 14.86 6.05 18.80
CA LYS A 115 15.24 5.24 19.95
C LYS A 115 15.88 3.90 19.57
N TYR A 116 15.49 3.33 18.44
CA TYR A 116 15.99 2.04 17.96
C TYR A 116 16.57 2.15 16.54
N PRO A 117 17.60 3.00 16.32
CA PRO A 117 18.14 3.30 14.99
C PRO A 117 18.89 2.11 14.36
N GLU A 118 19.28 1.13 15.17
CA GLU A 118 19.80 -0.16 14.68
C GLU A 118 18.72 -1.04 14.05
N THR A 119 17.45 -0.76 14.36
CA THR A 119 16.31 -1.51 13.88
C THR A 119 15.50 -0.76 12.84
N PHE A 120 15.14 0.49 13.11
CA PHE A 120 14.20 1.27 12.30
C PHE A 120 14.90 2.42 11.58
N VAL A 121 14.42 2.75 10.38
CA VAL A 121 14.73 4.00 9.69
C VAL A 121 13.44 4.61 9.21
N CYS A 122 13.13 5.81 9.67
CA CYS A 122 11.99 6.55 9.16
C CYS A 122 12.29 7.03 7.73
N VAL A 123 11.49 6.59 6.77
CA VAL A 123 11.62 6.95 5.34
C VAL A 123 10.32 7.54 4.84
N THR A 124 10.43 8.42 3.86
CA THR A 124 9.28 9.20 3.39
C THR A 124 9.10 9.16 1.89
N ASP A 125 9.84 8.35 1.14
CA ASP A 125 9.66 8.25 -0.30
C ASP A 125 10.18 6.91 -0.81
N SER A 126 9.85 6.58 -2.06
CA SER A 126 10.30 5.35 -2.69
C SER A 126 11.83 5.28 -2.82
N THR A 127 12.51 6.42 -2.97
CA THR A 127 13.97 6.47 -3.06
C THR A 127 14.61 6.05 -1.73
N GLY A 128 14.12 6.58 -0.61
CA GLY A 128 14.56 6.22 0.74
C GLY A 128 14.32 4.74 1.06
N ILE A 129 13.25 4.14 0.53
CA ILE A 129 13.01 2.69 0.63
C ILE A 129 14.11 1.90 -0.10
N GLU A 130 14.47 2.32 -1.31
CA GLU A 130 15.46 1.62 -2.14
C GLU A 130 16.89 1.79 -1.64
N ASP A 131 17.27 3.00 -1.21
CA ASP A 131 18.62 3.32 -0.75
C ASP A 131 18.93 2.61 0.58
N THR A 132 17.97 2.63 1.50
CA THR A 132 18.13 2.07 2.84
C THR A 132 17.97 0.54 2.85
N PHE A 133 17.51 -0.06 1.75
CA PHE A 133 17.30 -1.50 1.63
C PHE A 133 18.54 -2.33 1.99
N ARG A 134 19.73 -1.84 1.62
CA ARG A 134 21.00 -2.54 1.87
C ARG A 134 21.37 -2.59 3.34
N GLU A 135 20.80 -1.71 4.17
CA GLU A 135 21.13 -1.60 5.59
C GLU A 135 20.49 -2.69 6.46
N LYS A 136 19.60 -3.52 5.89
CA LYS A 136 18.86 -4.57 6.62
C LYS A 136 18.11 -4.02 7.86
N LYS A 137 17.63 -2.78 7.80
CA LYS A 137 16.75 -2.17 8.79
C LYS A 137 15.30 -2.28 8.33
N VAL A 138 14.38 -2.06 9.26
CA VAL A 138 12.94 -1.96 8.97
C VAL A 138 12.65 -0.53 8.57
N LEU A 139 12.24 -0.34 7.33
CA LEU A 139 11.85 0.95 6.78
C LEU A 139 10.49 1.36 7.37
N SER A 140 10.47 2.42 8.14
CA SER A 140 9.30 2.90 8.86
C SER A 140 8.67 4.08 8.11
N LEU A 141 7.46 3.88 7.61
CA LEU A 141 6.64 4.93 7.00
C LEU A 141 5.44 5.23 7.89
N ILE A 142 4.80 6.38 7.66
CA ILE A 142 3.65 6.82 8.45
C ILE A 142 2.41 6.86 7.57
N GLY A 143 1.35 6.22 8.05
CA GLY A 143 0.02 6.31 7.48
C GLY A 143 -0.96 6.87 8.49
N VAL A 144 -1.75 7.87 8.13
CA VAL A 144 -2.81 8.40 9.01
C VAL A 144 -4.09 7.66 8.74
N GLU A 145 -4.65 7.02 9.76
CA GLU A 145 -5.88 6.24 9.63
C GLU A 145 -7.09 7.07 10.07
N GLY A 146 -7.82 7.58 9.07
CA GLY A 146 -9.08 8.28 9.22
C GLY A 146 -8.99 9.78 8.96
N GLY A 147 -9.83 10.24 8.01
CA GLY A 147 -9.88 11.64 7.58
C GLY A 147 -10.35 12.63 8.65
N HIS A 148 -10.94 12.18 9.76
CA HIS A 148 -11.23 13.04 10.92
C HIS A 148 -9.95 13.63 11.53
N SER A 149 -8.79 12.96 11.33
CA SER A 149 -7.48 13.46 11.75
C SER A 149 -7.12 14.82 11.17
N MET A 150 -7.58 15.15 9.95
CA MET A 150 -7.28 16.44 9.31
C MET A 150 -8.29 17.54 9.66
N ASP A 151 -9.34 17.22 10.43
CA ASP A 151 -10.41 18.14 10.83
C ASP A 151 -10.92 19.03 9.69
N SER A 152 -11.18 18.39 8.53
CA SER A 152 -11.64 19.04 7.30
C SER A 152 -10.77 20.23 6.83
N SER A 153 -9.47 20.22 7.14
CA SER A 153 -8.50 21.27 6.76
C SER A 153 -7.39 20.76 5.84
N LEU A 154 -7.36 21.27 4.60
CA LEU A 154 -6.24 21.01 3.67
C LEU A 154 -4.90 21.53 4.22
N GLY A 155 -4.92 22.52 5.10
CA GLY A 155 -3.73 22.98 5.81
C GLY A 155 -3.15 21.90 6.71
N THR A 156 -4.00 21.24 7.50
CA THR A 156 -3.61 20.12 8.36
C THR A 156 -3.09 18.94 7.54
N LEU A 157 -3.77 18.59 6.44
CA LEU A 157 -3.31 17.54 5.51
C LEU A 157 -1.88 17.81 4.98
N ARG A 158 -1.59 19.04 4.55
CA ARG A 158 -0.25 19.44 4.10
C ARG A 158 0.78 19.38 5.23
N MET A 159 0.38 19.68 6.47
CA MET A 159 1.28 19.58 7.61
C MET A 159 1.59 18.12 7.96
N PHE A 160 0.61 17.21 7.89
CA PHE A 160 0.86 15.78 8.02
C PHE A 160 1.84 15.28 6.97
N TYR A 161 1.68 15.68 5.71
CA TYR A 161 2.64 15.34 4.65
C TYR A 161 4.08 15.79 4.98
N ARG A 162 4.23 17.04 5.44
CA ARG A 162 5.53 17.59 5.87
C ARG A 162 6.14 16.86 7.07
N LEU A 163 5.31 16.29 7.94
CA LEU A 163 5.73 15.48 9.08
C LEU A 163 6.03 14.01 8.70
N GLY A 164 6.01 13.66 7.42
CA GLY A 164 6.39 12.34 6.92
C GLY A 164 5.23 11.39 6.63
N VAL A 165 3.98 11.83 6.74
CA VAL A 165 2.81 11.01 6.38
C VAL A 165 2.79 10.77 4.87
N ARG A 166 2.58 9.51 4.46
CA ARG A 166 2.60 9.09 3.05
C ARG A 166 1.38 8.37 2.54
N TYR A 167 0.47 7.94 3.42
CA TYR A 167 -0.91 7.72 3.05
C TYR A 167 -1.86 8.33 4.07
N MET A 168 -3.10 8.58 3.66
CA MET A 168 -4.20 8.82 4.58
C MET A 168 -5.41 7.97 4.19
N THR A 169 -5.97 7.23 5.15
CA THR A 169 -7.24 6.52 5.02
C THR A 169 -8.37 7.54 5.09
N LEU A 170 -9.23 7.59 4.06
CA LEU A 170 -10.22 8.67 3.91
C LEU A 170 -11.24 8.72 5.05
N SER A 171 -11.58 7.58 5.64
CA SER A 171 -12.37 7.47 6.87
C SER A 171 -11.80 6.37 7.77
N HIS A 172 -12.25 6.32 9.03
CA HIS A 172 -12.20 5.10 9.84
C HIS A 172 -13.64 4.56 9.93
N SER A 173 -14.04 3.91 11.02
CA SER A 173 -15.42 3.46 11.27
C SER A 173 -16.34 4.59 11.76
N CYS A 174 -16.34 5.70 11.04
CA CYS A 174 -17.21 6.87 11.25
C CYS A 174 -17.16 7.77 10.01
N ASN A 175 -18.27 8.44 9.69
CA ASN A 175 -18.29 9.44 8.62
C ASN A 175 -17.44 10.66 9.01
N THR A 176 -16.88 11.32 7.99
CA THR A 176 -16.40 12.70 8.11
C THR A 176 -17.38 13.64 7.41
N PRO A 177 -17.28 14.97 7.57
CA PRO A 177 -18.10 15.93 6.80
C PRO A 177 -17.86 15.91 5.27
N TRP A 178 -17.10 14.95 4.75
CA TRP A 178 -16.75 14.86 3.34
C TRP A 178 -16.56 13.45 2.78
N VAL A 179 -16.71 12.40 3.61
CA VAL A 179 -16.55 10.98 3.25
C VAL A 179 -17.54 10.13 4.02
N ASP A 180 -18.21 9.23 3.30
CA ASP A 180 -19.01 8.16 3.89
C ASP A 180 -18.18 6.88 4.12
N ASN A 181 -18.28 6.33 5.33
CA ASN A 181 -17.55 5.15 5.78
C ASN A 181 -18.31 3.83 5.56
N TRP A 182 -17.64 2.70 5.75
CA TRP A 182 -18.14 1.35 5.50
C TRP A 182 -19.40 0.97 6.30
N LEU A 183 -19.65 1.61 7.45
CA LEU A 183 -20.87 1.41 8.25
C LEU A 183 -22.14 1.88 7.53
N VAL A 184 -22.00 2.71 6.50
CA VAL A 184 -23.12 3.09 5.62
C VAL A 184 -23.65 1.87 4.86
N ASP A 185 -22.76 0.97 4.41
CA ASP A 185 -23.16 -0.22 3.66
C ASP A 185 -23.73 -1.35 4.55
N THR A 186 -23.73 -1.15 5.87
CA THR A 186 -24.36 -2.02 6.87
C THR A 186 -25.63 -1.42 7.48
N ASP A 187 -26.07 -0.25 7.02
CA ASP A 187 -27.16 0.55 7.58
C ASP A 187 -26.96 0.99 9.05
N GLN A 188 -25.73 0.85 9.58
CA GLN A 188 -25.40 1.28 10.95
C GLN A 188 -25.12 2.78 11.04
N GLU A 189 -24.77 3.41 9.92
CA GLU A 189 -24.62 4.87 9.79
C GLU A 189 -25.34 5.35 8.53
N GLN A 190 -25.83 6.59 8.52
CA GLN A 190 -26.50 7.15 7.36
C GLN A 190 -25.49 7.77 6.38
N PRO A 191 -25.69 7.65 5.06
CA PRO A 191 -24.86 8.36 4.09
C PRO A 191 -25.06 9.87 4.25
N VAL A 192 -23.96 10.63 4.36
CA VAL A 192 -23.98 12.09 4.43
C VAL A 192 -23.86 12.68 3.02
N HIS A 193 -23.03 12.08 2.18
CA HIS A 193 -22.76 12.56 0.83
C HIS A 193 -23.07 11.55 -0.27
N ASN A 194 -23.42 10.33 0.10
CA ASN A 194 -23.47 9.16 -0.77
C ASN A 194 -22.14 9.04 -1.53
N GLY A 195 -21.05 8.89 -0.79
CA GLY A 195 -19.68 8.83 -1.31
C GLY A 195 -18.81 10.02 -0.86
N LEU A 196 -18.21 10.73 -1.82
CA LEU A 196 -17.38 11.91 -1.58
C LEU A 196 -18.14 13.22 -1.82
N SER A 197 -18.06 14.14 -0.86
CA SER A 197 -18.53 15.51 -1.07
C SER A 197 -17.64 16.26 -2.07
N GLN A 198 -18.08 17.43 -2.55
CA GLN A 198 -17.23 18.31 -3.37
C GLN A 198 -15.93 18.72 -2.67
N PHE A 199 -15.96 18.82 -1.33
CA PHE A 199 -14.73 19.04 -0.56
C PHE A 199 -13.87 17.77 -0.51
N GLY A 200 -14.49 16.59 -0.35
CA GLY A 200 -13.76 15.31 -0.37
C GLY A 200 -13.05 15.04 -1.69
N LYS A 201 -13.66 15.40 -2.82
CA LYS A 201 -13.00 15.36 -4.13
C LYS A 201 -11.76 16.26 -4.19
N ARG A 202 -11.82 17.46 -3.58
CA ARG A 202 -10.65 18.35 -3.44
C ARG A 202 -9.59 17.78 -2.50
N VAL A 203 -9.96 17.04 -1.47
CA VAL A 203 -9.00 16.34 -0.59
C VAL A 203 -8.23 15.29 -1.38
N VAL A 204 -8.92 14.44 -2.14
CA VAL A 204 -8.28 13.43 -3.02
C VAL A 204 -7.33 14.10 -4.03
N GLN A 205 -7.75 15.21 -4.65
CA GLN A 205 -6.91 15.97 -5.58
C GLN A 205 -5.68 16.58 -4.89
N GLU A 206 -5.82 17.12 -3.68
CA GLU A 206 -4.67 17.65 -2.92
C GLU A 206 -3.71 16.52 -2.51
N MET A 207 -4.22 15.34 -2.16
CA MET A 207 -3.39 14.16 -1.90
C MET A 207 -2.60 13.74 -3.15
N ASN A 208 -3.25 13.70 -4.33
CA ASN A 208 -2.54 13.47 -5.59
C ASN A 208 -1.47 14.54 -5.84
N ARG A 209 -1.79 15.83 -5.64
CA ARG A 209 -0.84 16.94 -5.84
C ARG A 209 0.37 16.86 -4.90
N LEU A 210 0.17 16.37 -3.68
CA LEU A 210 1.23 16.17 -2.69
C LEU A 210 2.09 14.93 -2.97
N GLY A 211 1.62 13.99 -3.79
CA GLY A 211 2.21 12.64 -3.85
C GLY A 211 1.96 11.85 -2.56
N MET A 212 0.77 12.01 -1.98
CA MET A 212 0.28 11.21 -0.86
C MET A 212 -0.66 10.11 -1.38
N LEU A 213 -0.44 8.87 -0.95
CA LEU A 213 -1.29 7.74 -1.28
C LEU A 213 -2.69 7.93 -0.69
N VAL A 214 -3.71 7.73 -1.53
CA VAL A 214 -5.12 7.71 -1.11
C VAL A 214 -5.49 6.30 -0.69
N ASP A 215 -5.85 6.13 0.59
CA ASP A 215 -6.22 4.84 1.15
C ASP A 215 -7.74 4.72 1.35
N LEU A 216 -8.31 3.64 0.81
CA LEU A 216 -9.72 3.32 0.74
C LEU A 216 -10.15 2.21 1.72
N ALA A 217 -9.27 1.79 2.64
CA ALA A 217 -9.74 1.05 3.80
C ALA A 217 -10.83 1.85 4.56
N HIS A 218 -11.74 1.16 5.23
CA HIS A 218 -12.84 1.73 6.02
C HIS A 218 -13.90 2.57 5.29
N VAL A 219 -13.80 2.81 3.99
CA VAL A 219 -14.79 3.63 3.28
C VAL A 219 -16.00 2.82 2.79
N SER A 220 -17.11 3.50 2.48
CA SER A 220 -18.26 2.86 1.80
C SER A 220 -17.94 2.52 0.34
N VAL A 221 -18.68 1.58 -0.25
CA VAL A 221 -18.51 1.21 -1.68
C VAL A 221 -18.68 2.42 -2.60
N GLN A 222 -19.65 3.30 -2.33
CA GLN A 222 -19.83 4.51 -3.14
C GLN A 222 -18.63 5.47 -3.01
N THR A 223 -18.03 5.59 -1.82
CA THR A 223 -16.77 6.33 -1.66
C THR A 223 -15.62 5.69 -2.44
N MET A 224 -15.54 4.35 -2.49
CA MET A 224 -14.53 3.64 -3.29
C MET A 224 -14.64 4.04 -4.76
N GLU A 225 -15.85 4.00 -5.33
CA GLU A 225 -16.10 4.37 -6.72
C GLU A 225 -15.74 5.83 -7.01
N ASP A 226 -16.20 6.76 -6.17
CA ASP A 226 -15.93 8.19 -6.31
C ASP A 226 -14.44 8.49 -6.26
N ALA A 227 -13.70 7.86 -5.33
CA ALA A 227 -12.25 8.06 -5.21
C ALA A 227 -11.49 7.47 -6.40
N LEU A 228 -11.90 6.29 -6.89
CA LEU A 228 -11.33 5.65 -8.08
C LEU A 228 -11.64 6.42 -9.37
N GLU A 229 -12.71 7.22 -9.41
CA GLU A 229 -13.03 8.13 -10.52
C GLU A 229 -12.24 9.44 -10.44
N VAL A 230 -12.11 10.03 -9.24
CA VAL A 230 -11.51 11.36 -9.06
C VAL A 230 -9.98 11.32 -8.99
N SER A 231 -9.39 10.25 -8.47
CA SER A 231 -7.95 10.17 -8.28
C SER A 231 -7.20 10.08 -9.61
N LYS A 232 -6.20 10.95 -9.78
CA LYS A 232 -5.29 10.93 -10.94
C LYS A 232 -4.14 9.93 -10.80
N ALA A 233 -3.93 9.41 -9.60
CA ALA A 233 -2.91 8.42 -9.29
C ALA A 233 -3.53 7.13 -8.72
N PRO A 234 -2.84 5.98 -8.77
CA PRO A 234 -3.37 4.74 -8.22
C PRO A 234 -3.64 4.86 -6.72
N VAL A 235 -4.76 4.30 -6.30
CA VAL A 235 -5.18 4.26 -4.89
C VAL A 235 -4.80 2.93 -4.24
N ILE A 236 -4.88 2.89 -2.92
CA ILE A 236 -4.61 1.68 -2.15
C ILE A 236 -5.77 1.31 -1.24
N PHE A 237 -5.81 0.05 -0.81
CA PHE A 237 -6.54 -0.41 0.36
C PHE A 237 -5.52 -1.01 1.32
N SER A 238 -5.15 -0.28 2.38
CA SER A 238 -4.03 -0.60 3.28
C SER A 238 -4.24 -1.89 4.09
N HIS A 239 -5.49 -2.24 4.38
CA HIS A 239 -5.87 -3.45 5.10
C HIS A 239 -7.35 -3.82 4.83
N SER A 240 -7.64 -4.35 3.64
CA SER A 240 -8.97 -4.89 3.28
C SER A 240 -8.83 -6.21 2.51
N SER A 241 -9.73 -7.15 2.77
CA SER A 241 -9.74 -8.48 2.14
C SER A 241 -10.82 -8.58 1.06
N ALA A 242 -10.97 -9.74 0.42
CA ALA A 242 -11.96 -9.96 -0.65
C ALA A 242 -13.38 -10.23 -0.14
N TYR A 243 -14.38 -9.47 -0.63
CA TYR A 243 -15.77 -9.54 -0.15
C TYR A 243 -16.48 -10.86 -0.50
N GLU A 244 -16.18 -11.45 -1.66
CA GLU A 244 -16.87 -12.67 -2.11
C GLU A 244 -16.55 -13.91 -1.26
N LEU A 245 -15.41 -13.92 -0.56
CA LEU A 245 -15.04 -15.00 0.36
C LEU A 245 -15.58 -14.76 1.78
N CYS A 246 -15.63 -13.50 2.21
CA CYS A 246 -16.23 -13.09 3.46
C CYS A 246 -16.96 -11.75 3.26
N ARG A 247 -18.30 -11.79 3.36
CA ARG A 247 -19.22 -10.67 3.10
C ARG A 247 -19.25 -9.62 4.22
N SER A 248 -18.10 -9.27 4.77
CA SER A 248 -17.91 -8.10 5.61
C SER A 248 -17.85 -6.85 4.74
N ARG A 249 -18.55 -5.78 5.09
CA ARG A 249 -18.49 -4.50 4.37
C ARG A 249 -17.13 -3.78 4.47
N ARG A 250 -16.21 -4.28 5.30
CA ARG A 250 -14.80 -3.87 5.30
C ARG A 250 -13.98 -4.46 4.14
N ASN A 251 -14.51 -5.50 3.48
CA ASN A 251 -13.86 -6.17 2.36
C ASN A 251 -14.27 -5.57 1.01
N VAL A 252 -13.40 -5.71 0.02
CA VAL A 252 -13.53 -5.10 -1.32
C VAL A 252 -14.38 -5.99 -2.24
N PRO A 253 -15.51 -5.48 -2.77
CA PRO A 253 -16.33 -6.18 -3.75
C PRO A 253 -15.65 -6.37 -5.11
N ASP A 254 -16.10 -7.36 -5.89
CA ASP A 254 -15.46 -7.77 -7.15
C ASP A 254 -15.49 -6.71 -8.26
N ASP A 255 -16.52 -5.87 -8.31
CA ASP A 255 -16.61 -4.71 -9.19
C ASP A 255 -15.54 -3.66 -8.86
N ILE A 256 -15.35 -3.36 -7.57
CA ILE A 256 -14.27 -2.50 -7.10
C ILE A 256 -12.89 -3.13 -7.38
N LEU A 257 -12.72 -4.44 -7.19
CA LEU A 257 -11.48 -5.13 -7.54
C LEU A 257 -11.13 -4.99 -9.04
N ARG A 258 -12.13 -5.06 -9.92
CA ARG A 258 -11.93 -4.80 -11.36
C ARG A 258 -11.53 -3.36 -11.63
N ARG A 259 -12.15 -2.38 -10.95
CA ARG A 259 -11.75 -0.96 -11.03
C ARG A 259 -10.30 -0.77 -10.56
N VAL A 260 -9.89 -1.42 -9.47
CA VAL A 260 -8.50 -1.38 -8.96
C VAL A 260 -7.51 -1.85 -10.00
N ASN A 261 -7.82 -2.92 -10.75
CA ASN A 261 -6.98 -3.37 -11.85
C ASN A 261 -6.86 -2.29 -12.95
N GLN A 262 -7.99 -1.72 -13.35
CA GLN A 262 -8.05 -0.70 -14.41
C GLN A 262 -7.26 0.57 -14.06
N THR A 263 -7.28 0.98 -12.79
CA THR A 263 -6.57 2.18 -12.30
C THR A 263 -5.14 1.88 -11.83
N GLY A 264 -4.72 0.61 -11.86
CA GLY A 264 -3.42 0.18 -11.38
C GLY A 264 -3.25 0.29 -9.87
N GLY A 265 -4.34 0.29 -9.09
CA GLY A 265 -4.32 0.35 -7.63
C GLY A 265 -3.81 -0.93 -6.97
N LEU A 266 -4.03 -1.04 -5.66
CA LEU A 266 -3.47 -2.11 -4.84
C LEU A 266 -4.32 -2.43 -3.62
N VAL A 267 -4.70 -3.69 -3.45
CA VAL A 267 -5.40 -4.22 -2.28
C VAL A 267 -4.43 -5.00 -1.41
N MET A 268 -4.37 -4.63 -0.15
CA MET A 268 -3.48 -5.23 0.84
C MET A 268 -4.32 -6.02 1.83
N VAL A 269 -4.20 -7.35 1.77
CA VAL A 269 -5.12 -8.26 2.45
C VAL A 269 -4.96 -8.16 3.96
N ASN A 270 -6.09 -7.98 4.64
CA ASN A 270 -6.22 -7.93 6.10
C ASN A 270 -6.27 -9.34 6.69
N PHE A 271 -5.70 -9.54 7.88
CA PHE A 271 -5.67 -10.84 8.55
C PHE A 271 -6.74 -10.99 9.63
N TYR A 272 -7.57 -9.99 9.91
CA TYR A 272 -8.60 -10.08 10.93
C TYR A 272 -9.57 -11.23 10.66
N ASN A 273 -9.80 -12.10 11.66
CA ASN A 273 -10.63 -13.29 11.52
C ASN A 273 -12.03 -12.98 10.98
N LEU A 274 -12.68 -11.91 11.47
CA LEU A 274 -14.00 -11.50 10.99
C LEU A 274 -14.02 -11.02 9.53
N TYR A 275 -12.87 -10.63 8.97
CA TYR A 275 -12.74 -10.20 7.58
C TYR A 275 -12.17 -11.30 6.69
N VAL A 276 -11.59 -12.35 7.28
CA VAL A 276 -11.03 -13.50 6.56
C VAL A 276 -12.04 -14.65 6.47
N SER A 277 -12.55 -15.13 7.61
CA SER A 277 -13.45 -16.28 7.63
C SER A 277 -14.90 -15.90 7.91
N CYS A 278 -15.18 -14.61 8.13
CA CYS A 278 -16.47 -14.13 8.66
C CYS A 278 -16.84 -14.79 10.01
N ASN A 279 -15.84 -15.32 10.72
CA ASN A 279 -15.99 -15.97 12.01
C ASN A 279 -14.84 -15.54 12.93
N MET A 280 -15.17 -14.90 14.05
CA MET A 280 -14.19 -14.31 14.95
C MET A 280 -13.23 -15.34 15.57
N GLU A 281 -13.73 -16.56 15.82
CA GLU A 281 -13.02 -17.61 16.56
C GLU A 281 -12.27 -18.59 15.66
N ALA A 282 -12.61 -18.63 14.37
CA ALA A 282 -12.12 -19.65 13.46
C ALA A 282 -11.69 -19.04 12.13
N ALA A 283 -10.44 -18.60 12.06
CA ALA A 283 -9.73 -18.32 10.81
C ALA A 283 -8.36 -19.00 10.84
N ASN A 284 -7.81 -19.35 9.68
CA ASN A 284 -6.45 -19.85 9.57
C ASN A 284 -5.70 -19.24 8.37
N LEU A 285 -4.38 -19.44 8.35
CA LEU A 285 -3.48 -18.94 7.31
C LEU A 285 -3.92 -19.33 5.88
N SER A 286 -4.46 -20.53 5.69
CA SER A 286 -4.94 -20.97 4.37
C SER A 286 -6.09 -20.10 3.88
N GLN A 287 -6.99 -19.65 4.77
CA GLN A 287 -8.08 -18.76 4.38
C GLN A 287 -7.58 -17.36 4.01
N VAL A 288 -6.50 -16.86 4.64
CA VAL A 288 -5.83 -15.63 4.18
C VAL A 288 -5.26 -15.81 2.77
N ALA A 289 -4.63 -16.95 2.50
CA ALA A 289 -4.15 -17.28 1.15
C ALA A 289 -5.30 -17.36 0.13
N ASP A 290 -6.51 -17.80 0.52
CA ASP A 290 -7.69 -17.78 -0.36
C ASP A 290 -8.06 -16.34 -0.77
N HIS A 291 -8.00 -15.37 0.14
CA HIS A 291 -8.22 -13.96 -0.21
C HIS A 291 -7.17 -13.41 -1.15
N LEU A 292 -5.88 -13.75 -0.94
CA LEU A 292 -4.80 -13.34 -1.83
C LEU A 292 -4.99 -13.94 -3.23
N ASP A 293 -5.38 -15.21 -3.34
CA ASP A 293 -5.73 -15.88 -4.60
C ASP A 293 -6.91 -15.20 -5.30
N HIS A 294 -7.95 -14.84 -4.55
CA HIS A 294 -9.13 -14.19 -5.12
C HIS A 294 -8.83 -12.79 -5.65
N VAL A 295 -8.11 -11.95 -4.88
CA VAL A 295 -7.67 -10.64 -5.35
C VAL A 295 -6.78 -10.79 -6.59
N LYS A 296 -5.83 -11.73 -6.59
CA LYS A 296 -5.00 -12.04 -7.77
C LYS A 296 -5.86 -12.42 -8.99
N LYS A 297 -6.89 -13.24 -8.79
CA LYS A 297 -7.78 -13.71 -9.86
C LYS A 297 -8.61 -12.59 -10.48
N VAL A 298 -9.14 -11.68 -9.67
CA VAL A 298 -10.07 -10.62 -10.13
C VAL A 298 -9.33 -9.34 -10.53
N ALA A 299 -8.39 -8.90 -9.71
CA ALA A 299 -7.67 -7.64 -9.89
C ALA A 299 -6.28 -7.80 -10.53
N GLY A 300 -5.81 -9.03 -10.73
CA GLY A 300 -4.46 -9.32 -11.23
C GLY A 300 -3.39 -9.33 -10.13
N SER A 301 -2.28 -10.03 -10.37
CA SER A 301 -1.19 -10.19 -9.40
C SER A 301 -0.49 -8.86 -9.03
N ALA A 302 -0.56 -7.85 -9.90
CA ALA A 302 0.01 -6.51 -9.66
C ALA A 302 -0.81 -5.68 -8.65
N ALA A 303 -2.02 -6.12 -8.31
CA ALA A 303 -2.95 -5.46 -7.40
C ALA A 303 -2.97 -6.09 -6.00
N VAL A 304 -2.08 -7.03 -5.69
CA VAL A 304 -2.06 -7.75 -4.41
C VAL A 304 -0.94 -7.27 -3.49
N GLY A 305 -1.21 -7.18 -2.19
CA GLY A 305 -0.22 -6.96 -1.13
C GLY A 305 -0.68 -7.45 0.23
N PHE A 306 0.09 -7.13 1.28
CA PHE A 306 -0.17 -7.56 2.65
C PHE A 306 -0.44 -6.36 3.56
N GLY A 307 -1.55 -6.41 4.30
CA GLY A 307 -2.03 -5.34 5.18
C GLY A 307 -2.58 -5.93 6.47
N GLY A 308 -1.72 -6.65 7.22
CA GLY A 308 -2.16 -7.62 8.21
C GLY A 308 -3.00 -7.09 9.37
N ASP A 309 -2.98 -5.78 9.64
CA ASP A 309 -3.75 -5.16 10.72
C ASP A 309 -3.34 -5.65 12.13
N TYR A 310 -2.07 -6.06 12.24
CA TYR A 310 -1.48 -6.46 13.52
C TYR A 310 -1.51 -5.31 14.51
N ASP A 311 -1.68 -5.66 15.79
CA ASP A 311 -1.95 -4.74 16.91
C ASP A 311 -3.22 -3.86 16.79
N GLY A 312 -3.97 -3.92 15.68
CA GLY A 312 -5.21 -3.17 15.46
C GLY A 312 -6.47 -4.00 15.74
N VAL A 313 -6.35 -5.33 15.66
CA VAL A 313 -7.47 -6.26 15.78
C VAL A 313 -7.33 -7.21 16.97
N PRO A 314 -8.46 -7.65 17.57
CA PRO A 314 -8.43 -8.51 18.76
C PRO A 314 -8.12 -9.98 18.45
N THR A 315 -8.31 -10.43 17.21
CA THR A 315 -8.07 -11.82 16.81
C THR A 315 -7.37 -11.89 15.47
N VAL A 316 -6.48 -12.87 15.33
CA VAL A 316 -5.72 -13.15 14.10
C VAL A 316 -5.79 -14.65 13.77
N PRO A 317 -5.50 -15.06 12.53
CA PRO A 317 -5.76 -16.41 12.08
C PRO A 317 -4.75 -17.38 12.69
N GLN A 318 -5.16 -18.63 12.89
CA GLN A 318 -4.23 -19.69 13.26
C GLN A 318 -3.13 -19.83 12.20
N GLY A 319 -1.87 -19.85 12.65
CA GLY A 319 -0.68 -19.82 11.81
C GLY A 319 -0.20 -18.41 11.44
N LEU A 320 -0.92 -17.36 11.87
CA LEU A 320 -0.59 -15.94 11.63
C LEU A 320 -0.68 -15.13 12.94
N GLU A 321 -0.25 -15.72 14.06
CA GLU A 321 -0.43 -15.16 15.41
C GLU A 321 0.26 -13.82 15.63
N ASP A 322 1.34 -13.55 14.90
CA ASP A 322 2.09 -12.30 15.03
C ASP A 322 2.95 -12.01 13.79
N VAL A 323 3.62 -10.85 13.78
CA VAL A 323 4.43 -10.40 12.63
C VAL A 323 5.59 -11.34 12.28
N SER A 324 5.90 -12.38 13.08
CA SER A 324 6.91 -13.38 12.73
C SER A 324 6.44 -14.41 11.70
N LYS A 325 5.13 -14.45 11.38
CA LYS A 325 4.49 -15.53 10.63
C LYS A 325 4.36 -15.30 9.13
N TYR A 326 4.78 -14.15 8.61
CA TYR A 326 4.77 -13.91 7.16
C TYR A 326 5.48 -15.00 6.33
N PRO A 327 6.64 -15.57 6.73
CA PRO A 327 7.29 -16.66 5.98
C PRO A 327 6.40 -17.89 5.78
N ASP A 328 5.54 -18.21 6.74
CA ASP A 328 4.62 -19.35 6.65
C ASP A 328 3.55 -19.09 5.59
N LEU A 329 3.05 -17.85 5.50
CA LEU A 329 2.08 -17.45 4.46
C LEU A 329 2.71 -17.46 3.07
N ILE A 330 3.96 -17.02 2.95
CA ILE A 330 4.71 -17.11 1.70
C ILE A 330 4.91 -18.56 1.27
N ALA A 331 5.22 -19.46 2.21
CA ALA A 331 5.34 -20.88 1.90
C ALA A 331 4.02 -21.47 1.39
N GLU A 332 2.88 -21.07 1.95
CA GLU A 332 1.56 -21.49 1.46
C GLU A 332 1.25 -20.95 0.06
N LEU A 333 1.57 -19.68 -0.24
CA LEU A 333 1.40 -19.12 -1.59
C LEU A 333 2.25 -19.87 -2.63
N LEU A 334 3.52 -20.18 -2.31
CA LEU A 334 4.39 -20.97 -3.18
C LEU A 334 3.84 -22.38 -3.40
N LYS A 335 3.30 -23.01 -2.36
CA LYS A 335 2.62 -24.31 -2.45
C LYS A 335 1.36 -24.26 -3.32
N ARG A 336 0.72 -23.09 -3.44
CA ARG A 336 -0.41 -22.81 -4.34
C ARG A 336 0.02 -22.39 -5.75
N ASN A 337 1.26 -22.67 -6.15
CA ASN A 337 1.83 -22.33 -7.45
C ASN A 337 1.88 -20.83 -7.76
N TRP A 338 1.95 -19.95 -6.74
CA TRP A 338 2.40 -18.59 -7.00
C TRP A 338 3.85 -18.63 -7.48
N THR A 339 4.12 -17.92 -8.57
CA THR A 339 5.50 -17.79 -9.05
C THR A 339 6.32 -16.94 -8.08
N GLU A 340 7.64 -17.15 -8.04
CA GLU A 340 8.51 -16.28 -7.25
C GLU A 340 8.33 -14.80 -7.61
N THR A 341 8.11 -14.49 -8.89
CA THR A 341 7.88 -13.11 -9.35
C THR A 341 6.62 -12.51 -8.74
N GLU A 342 5.52 -13.25 -8.71
CA GLU A 342 4.26 -12.80 -8.10
C GLU A 342 4.39 -12.61 -6.59
N VAL A 343 5.09 -13.53 -5.91
CA VAL A 343 5.39 -13.41 -4.49
C VAL A 343 6.27 -12.18 -4.22
N LYS A 344 7.36 -11.98 -4.98
CA LYS A 344 8.22 -10.76 -4.90
C LYS A 344 7.40 -9.50 -5.08
N ALA A 345 6.46 -9.54 -6.03
CA ALA A 345 5.59 -8.42 -6.33
C ALA A 345 4.65 -8.09 -5.16
N ALA A 346 3.94 -9.09 -4.63
CA ALA A 346 3.05 -8.91 -3.49
C ALA A 346 3.78 -8.43 -2.22
N LEU A 347 5.00 -8.95 -1.99
CA LEU A 347 5.83 -8.60 -0.84
C LEU A 347 6.22 -7.12 -0.81
N ALA A 348 6.60 -6.53 -1.94
CA ALA A 348 7.09 -5.15 -1.97
C ALA A 348 6.85 -4.43 -3.29
N MET A 349 7.10 -5.07 -4.44
CA MET A 349 7.21 -4.35 -5.71
C MET A 349 5.88 -3.72 -6.16
N ASN A 350 4.74 -4.32 -5.82
CA ASN A 350 3.43 -3.75 -6.13
C ASN A 350 3.20 -2.43 -5.38
N LEU A 351 3.63 -2.34 -4.12
CA LEU A 351 3.57 -1.08 -3.36
C LEU A 351 4.54 -0.06 -3.93
N LEU A 352 5.79 -0.45 -4.19
CA LEU A 352 6.78 0.45 -4.79
C LEU A 352 6.31 1.00 -6.14
N ARG A 353 5.69 0.16 -6.98
CA ARG A 353 5.08 0.59 -8.25
C ARG A 353 4.03 1.68 -8.02
N VAL A 354 3.09 1.44 -7.11
CA VAL A 354 2.02 2.41 -6.81
C VAL A 354 2.60 3.68 -6.18
N PHE A 355 3.53 3.54 -5.24
CA PHE A 355 4.11 4.68 -4.53
C PHE A 355 4.92 5.58 -5.48
N ARG A 356 5.78 5.01 -6.34
CA ARG A 356 6.48 5.78 -7.38
C ARG A 356 5.52 6.51 -8.30
N LYS A 357 4.42 5.87 -8.70
CA LYS A 357 3.42 6.49 -9.59
C LYS A 357 2.68 7.64 -8.91
N VAL A 358 2.51 7.57 -7.59
CA VAL A 358 1.91 8.64 -6.77
C VAL A 358 2.90 9.79 -6.56
N GLU A 359 4.19 9.53 -6.49
CA GLU A 359 5.25 10.54 -6.34
C GLU A 359 5.56 11.30 -7.65
N GLU A 360 5.14 10.78 -8.80
CA GLU A 360 5.25 11.51 -10.06
C GLU A 360 4.52 12.86 -9.94
N PRO A 361 5.19 13.99 -10.24
CA PRO A 361 4.56 15.30 -10.13
C PRO A 361 3.31 15.32 -11.02
N PRO A 362 2.20 15.95 -10.57
CA PRO A 362 1.05 16.13 -11.43
C PRO A 362 1.47 16.85 -12.71
N ASP A 363 0.83 16.49 -13.81
CA ASP A 363 1.06 17.18 -15.08
C ASP A 363 0.69 18.66 -14.92
N ASP A 364 1.66 19.54 -15.17
CA ASP A 364 1.49 20.99 -15.21
C ASP A 364 1.00 21.46 -16.60
N GLU A 365 0.61 20.52 -17.48
CA GLU A 365 0.06 20.80 -18.80
C GLU A 365 -1.17 21.73 -18.69
N PRO A 366 -1.07 22.97 -19.19
CA PRO A 366 -2.18 23.89 -19.18
C PRO A 366 -3.25 23.42 -20.18
N ILE A 367 -4.51 23.80 -19.95
CA ILE A 367 -5.58 23.61 -20.94
C ILE A 367 -5.13 24.14 -22.31
N ALA A 368 -5.41 23.40 -23.40
CA ALA A 368 -5.09 23.84 -24.74
C ALA A 368 -5.64 25.25 -24.99
N TYR A 369 -4.82 26.14 -25.56
CA TYR A 369 -5.19 27.55 -25.73
C TYR A 369 -6.50 27.71 -26.53
N GLU A 370 -6.74 26.79 -27.47
CA GLU A 370 -7.93 26.75 -28.33
C GLU A 370 -9.23 26.51 -27.55
N GLU A 371 -9.15 25.88 -26.38
CA GLU A 371 -10.28 25.61 -25.51
C GLU A 371 -10.59 26.79 -24.56
N LEU A 372 -9.72 27.80 -24.50
CA LEU A 372 -9.93 29.00 -23.70
C LEU A 372 -10.91 29.98 -24.39
N GLY A 373 -12.14 30.09 -23.88
CA GLY A 373 -13.15 31.02 -24.41
C GLY A 373 -12.97 32.50 -23.99
N GLY A 374 -13.64 33.42 -24.69
CA GLY A 374 -13.70 34.84 -24.34
C GLY A 374 -12.51 35.69 -24.81
N GLN A 375 -12.72 37.01 -24.95
CA GLN A 375 -11.76 37.93 -25.57
C GLN A 375 -10.86 38.70 -24.59
N CYS A 376 -11.11 38.58 -23.28
CA CYS A 376 -10.37 39.32 -22.25
C CYS A 376 -9.24 38.49 -21.62
N ARG A 377 -8.27 38.04 -22.43
CA ARG A 377 -7.10 37.28 -21.93
C ARG A 377 -5.88 37.48 -22.84
N THR A 378 -4.70 37.24 -22.29
CA THR A 378 -3.42 37.22 -23.00
C THR A 378 -2.89 35.78 -23.12
N SER A 379 -2.11 35.48 -24.17
CA SER A 379 -1.58 34.13 -24.46
C SER A 379 -0.18 33.86 -23.90
N TYR A 380 0.21 34.51 -22.80
CA TYR A 380 1.53 34.29 -22.20
C TYR A 380 1.70 32.82 -21.79
N GLY A 381 2.84 32.22 -22.16
CA GLY A 381 3.16 30.82 -21.86
C GLY A 381 2.65 29.79 -22.88
N TYR A 382 1.80 30.17 -23.83
CA TYR A 382 1.38 29.30 -24.95
C TYR A 382 2.25 29.52 -26.19
N PRO A 383 2.50 28.48 -27.02
CA PRO A 383 3.25 28.65 -28.27
C PRO A 383 2.62 29.74 -29.13
N ALA A 384 3.43 30.63 -29.69
CA ALA A 384 2.93 31.61 -30.66
C ALA A 384 2.31 30.84 -31.83
N ARG A 385 1.07 31.19 -32.20
CA ARG A 385 0.52 30.71 -33.48
C ARG A 385 1.50 31.10 -34.56
N ASP A 386 2.11 30.13 -35.21
CA ASP A 386 2.72 30.34 -36.52
C ASP A 386 1.61 30.90 -37.41
N SER A 387 1.67 32.20 -37.64
CA SER A 387 0.88 32.84 -38.68
C SER A 387 1.42 32.34 -40.01
N GLY A 388 0.96 31.15 -40.42
CA GLY A 388 1.13 30.60 -41.76
C GLY A 388 0.46 31.52 -42.77
N SER A 389 1.25 32.50 -43.21
CA SER A 389 0.99 33.53 -44.22
C SER A 389 0.41 32.98 -45.52
N PRO A 390 -0.44 33.70 -46.28
CA PRO A 390 -0.51 33.45 -47.70
C PRO A 390 0.77 34.01 -48.36
N PRO A 391 1.37 33.32 -49.34
CA PRO A 391 2.50 33.86 -50.10
C PRO A 391 2.04 35.13 -50.82
N SER A 392 2.81 36.21 -50.68
CA SER A 392 2.63 37.41 -51.48
C SER A 392 2.76 37.05 -52.96
N MET A 393 1.64 37.06 -53.70
CA MET A 393 1.69 37.05 -55.16
C MET A 393 2.36 38.35 -55.63
N LEU A 394 3.59 38.24 -56.14
CA LEU A 394 4.18 39.27 -56.98
C LEU A 394 3.43 39.29 -58.32
N PRO A 395 3.00 40.46 -58.83
CA PRO A 395 2.31 40.53 -60.11
C PRO A 395 3.29 40.24 -61.25
N ALA A 396 2.93 39.27 -62.09
CA ALA A 396 3.60 38.99 -63.35
C ALA A 396 3.38 40.15 -64.32
N ALA A 397 4.41 40.96 -64.55
CA ALA A 397 4.47 41.89 -65.67
C ALA A 397 5.89 41.98 -66.23
N LEU A 398 6.03 41.49 -67.46
CA LEU A 398 6.97 41.93 -68.51
C LEU A 398 8.47 41.70 -68.25
N ILE A 399 9.10 40.72 -68.92
CA ILE A 399 10.17 40.92 -69.92
C ILE A 399 10.17 39.74 -70.91
N VAL A 400 10.16 40.09 -72.20
CA VAL A 400 10.14 39.28 -73.44
C VAL A 400 11.49 38.54 -73.68
N PRO A 401 11.54 37.36 -74.31
CA PRO A 401 12.80 36.74 -74.72
C PRO A 401 13.32 37.37 -76.01
N LEU A 402 14.53 37.94 -75.96
CA LEU A 402 15.32 38.25 -77.17
C LEU A 402 15.87 36.93 -77.73
N LEU A 403 15.30 36.48 -78.85
CA LEU A 403 15.91 35.55 -79.78
C LEU A 403 16.40 36.32 -81.01
N TYR A 404 17.42 35.76 -81.67
CA TYR A 404 18.21 36.23 -82.82
C TYR A 404 19.38 37.14 -82.42
N SER A 405 20.66 36.83 -82.74
CA SER A 405 21.18 36.09 -83.90
C SER A 405 22.69 35.77 -83.74
N LEU A 406 23.11 34.62 -84.28
CA LEU A 406 24.48 34.28 -84.75
C LEU A 406 24.32 33.93 -86.26
N PRO A 407 25.37 33.87 -87.10
CA PRO A 407 26.52 34.76 -87.34
C PRO A 407 26.52 35.30 -88.81
N LEU A 408 27.60 36.03 -89.16
CA LEU A 408 28.01 36.69 -90.44
C LEU A 408 27.63 38.16 -90.61
#